data_AF-A0A9D7AMF4-F1
#
_entry.id   AF-A0A9D7AMF4-F1
#
_cell.length_a   1.000
_cell.length_b   1.000
_cell.length_c   1.000
_cell.angle_alpha   90.00
_cell.angle_beta   90.00
_cell.angle_gamma   90.00
#
_symmetry.space_group_name_H-M   'P 1'
#
loop_
_entity.id
_entity.type
_entity.pdbx_description
1 polymer ?
#
loop_
_entity_poly.entity_id
_entity_poly.type
_entity_poly.pdbx_seq_one_letter_code
_entity_poly.pdbx_strand_id
1 'polypeptide(L)'
;MATNEGIPFPKLIDEEEEDWTTRPTPLHELPAAERMGMALDLLESQHKRIFTAITTIWGHKECSRYMQGLIMNGGEGIGRDRIGFKPEVLSALMTLDLLHDQQFGRL
;
A
#
# COMPACT_ATOMS: atom_id res chain seq x y z
N MET A 1 -45.21 -4.00 35.89
CA MET A 1 -44.37 -2.83 35.54
C MET A 1 -43.02 -3.06 36.19
N ALA A 2 -41.97 -3.38 35.42
CA ALA A 2 -40.62 -3.55 35.94
C ALA A 2 -39.78 -2.37 35.44
N THR A 3 -39.36 -1.50 36.34
CA THR A 3 -38.42 -0.42 36.07
C THR A 3 -37.02 -1.01 36.09
N ASN A 4 -36.37 -1.04 34.92
CA ASN A 4 -35.02 -1.55 34.75
C ASN A 4 -34.03 -0.46 35.20
N GLU A 5 -33.76 -0.40 36.50
CA GLU A 5 -32.77 0.50 37.07
C GLU A 5 -31.36 -0.07 36.84
N GLY A 6 -30.59 0.59 35.97
CA GLY A 6 -29.16 0.80 36.18
C GLY A 6 -28.20 -0.34 35.83
N ILE A 7 -27.68 -0.30 34.59
CA ILE A 7 -26.22 -0.31 34.40
C ILE A 7 -25.90 0.86 33.47
N PRO A 8 -25.40 2.01 33.97
CA PRO A 8 -24.87 3.03 33.09
C PRO A 8 -23.70 2.44 32.32
N PHE A 9 -23.59 2.74 31.02
CA PHE A 9 -22.43 2.35 30.24
C PHE A 9 -21.16 2.73 31.02
N PRO A 10 -20.18 1.81 31.15
CA PRO A 10 -18.90 2.15 31.74
C PRO A 10 -18.38 3.37 31.02
N LYS A 11 -18.01 4.41 31.77
CA LYS A 11 -17.36 5.58 31.18
C LYS A 11 -16.13 5.07 30.45
N LEU A 12 -16.04 5.41 29.16
CA LEU A 12 -14.83 5.18 28.38
C LEU A 12 -13.69 5.78 29.21
N ILE A 13 -12.68 4.96 29.47
CA ILE A 13 -11.45 5.33 30.17
C ILE A 13 -11.06 6.70 29.62
N ASP A 14 -10.92 7.71 30.47
CA ASP A 14 -10.61 9.07 30.02
C ASP A 14 -9.43 8.98 29.05
N GLU A 15 -9.63 9.47 27.82
CA GLU A 15 -8.74 9.32 26.65
C GLU A 15 -7.37 10.04 26.84
N GLU A 16 -6.99 10.36 28.08
CA GLU A 16 -5.87 11.22 28.44
C GLU A 16 -4.54 10.47 28.66
N GLU A 17 -4.48 9.14 28.57
CA GLU A 17 -3.21 8.39 28.66
C GLU A 17 -3.10 7.20 27.69
N GLU A 18 -3.53 7.35 26.43
CA GLU A 18 -2.91 6.52 25.37
C GLU A 18 -1.58 7.19 24.98
N ASP A 19 -0.46 6.58 25.38
CA ASP A 19 0.88 6.98 24.97
C ASP A 19 1.06 6.77 23.45
N TRP A 20 0.58 7.76 22.67
CA TRP A 20 0.65 7.82 21.21
C TRP A 20 2.09 7.71 20.66
N THR A 21 3.10 7.83 21.52
CA THR A 21 4.52 7.76 21.16
C THR A 21 4.97 6.36 20.72
N THR A 22 4.21 5.31 21.06
CA THR A 22 4.58 3.92 20.74
C THR A 22 3.87 3.35 19.50
N ARG A 23 3.01 4.14 18.83
CA ARG A 23 2.34 3.66 17.61
C ARG A 23 3.36 3.45 16.49
N PRO A 24 3.32 2.29 15.79
CA PRO A 24 4.17 2.10 14.61
C PRO A 24 3.85 3.17 13.56
N THR A 25 4.89 3.82 13.05
CA THR A 25 4.77 4.85 12.01
C THR A 25 4.10 4.25 10.78
N PRO A 26 2.95 4.78 10.33
CA PRO A 26 2.25 4.25 9.18
C PRO A 26 3.02 4.56 7.89
N LEU A 27 2.87 3.68 6.89
CA LEU A 27 3.64 3.72 5.65
C LEU A 27 3.63 5.09 4.95
N HIS A 28 2.50 5.80 4.96
CA HIS A 28 2.35 7.10 4.30
C HIS A 28 3.09 8.26 4.99
N GLU A 29 3.46 8.11 6.27
CA GLU A 29 4.27 9.07 7.03
C GLU A 29 5.77 8.87 6.79
N LEU A 30 6.18 7.75 6.19
CA LEU A 30 7.58 7.50 5.87
C LEU A 30 8.06 8.35 4.68
N PRO A 31 9.35 8.73 4.66
CA PRO A 31 9.99 9.39 3.53
C PRO A 31 9.74 8.64 2.21
N ALA A 32 9.62 9.40 1.11
CA ALA A 32 9.35 8.84 -0.22
C ALA A 32 10.36 7.76 -0.64
N ALA A 33 11.65 7.97 -0.35
CA ALA A 33 12.71 7.02 -0.65
C ALA A 33 12.56 5.69 0.12
N GLU A 34 12.18 5.76 1.40
CA GLU A 34 11.96 4.56 2.23
C GLU A 34 10.75 3.77 1.76
N ARG A 35 9.64 4.46 1.45
CA ARG A 35 8.46 3.84 0.83
C ARG A 35 8.79 3.13 -0.48
N MET A 36 9.61 3.76 -1.32
CA MET A 36 10.05 3.17 -2.58
C MET A 36 10.88 1.92 -2.35
N GLY A 37 11.85 1.97 -1.42
CA GLY A 37 12.67 0.82 -1.05
C GLY A 37 11.82 -0.36 -0.58
N MET A 38 10.93 -0.14 0.39
CA MET A 38 10.05 -1.18 0.92
C MET A 38 9.15 -1.80 -0.16
N ALA A 39 8.60 -0.98 -1.07
CA ALA A 39 7.76 -1.47 -2.15
C ALA A 39 8.56 -2.30 -3.17
N LEU A 40 9.78 -1.87 -3.50
CA LEU A 40 10.67 -2.59 -4.41
C LEU A 40 11.17 -3.92 -3.80
N ASP A 41 11.53 -3.94 -2.52
CA ASP A 41 11.96 -5.17 -1.82
C ASP A 41 10.83 -6.22 -1.78
N LEU A 42 9.59 -5.76 -1.54
CA LEU A 42 8.42 -6.63 -1.59
C LEU A 42 8.23 -7.22 -2.99
N LEU A 43 8.36 -6.40 -4.03
CA LEU A 43 8.25 -6.86 -5.42
C LEU A 43 9.40 -7.78 -5.82
N GLU A 44 10.63 -7.53 -5.36
CA GLU A 44 11.77 -8.40 -5.65
C GLU A 44 11.55 -9.81 -5.06
N SER A 45 11.06 -9.88 -3.81
CA SER A 45 10.84 -11.15 -3.12
C SER A 45 9.68 -11.96 -3.69
N GLN A 46 8.57 -11.32 -4.09
CA GLN A 46 7.36 -12.01 -4.53
C GLN A 46 7.20 -12.09 -6.06
N HIS A 47 7.65 -11.07 -6.78
CA HIS A 47 7.42 -10.89 -8.22
C HIS A 47 8.64 -10.32 -8.94
N LYS A 48 9.75 -11.07 -8.92
CA LYS A 48 11.06 -10.66 -9.47
C LYS A 48 11.02 -10.11 -10.91
N ARG A 49 10.11 -10.64 -11.75
CA ARG A 49 9.90 -10.16 -13.12
C ARG A 49 9.36 -8.73 -13.16
N ILE A 50 8.35 -8.44 -12.34
CA ILE A 50 7.75 -7.11 -12.21
C ILE A 50 8.78 -6.13 -11.65
N PHE A 51 9.53 -6.53 -10.62
CA PHE A 51 10.63 -5.73 -10.08
C PHE A 51 11.65 -5.35 -11.16
N THR A 52 12.10 -6.34 -11.95
CA THR A 52 13.07 -6.10 -13.03
C THR A 52 12.50 -5.18 -14.10
N ALA A 53 11.23 -5.36 -14.48
CA ALA A 53 10.57 -4.50 -15.45
C ALA A 53 10.49 -3.05 -14.94
N ILE A 54 9.98 -2.84 -13.73
CA ILE A 54 9.82 -1.50 -13.11
C ILE A 54 11.17 -0.80 -12.99
N THR A 55 12.19 -1.46 -12.47
CA THR A 55 13.53 -0.86 -12.33
C THR A 55 14.16 -0.51 -13.68
N THR A 56 13.88 -1.29 -14.73
CA THR A 56 14.37 -1.02 -16.08
C THR A 56 13.68 0.19 -16.72
N ILE A 57 12.37 0.35 -16.51
CA ILE A 57 11.59 1.43 -17.15
C ILE A 57 11.30 2.61 -16.22
N TRP A 58 11.90 2.66 -15.03
CA TRP A 58 11.67 3.74 -14.07
C TRP A 58 12.06 5.11 -14.65
N GLY A 59 11.20 6.12 -14.46
CA GLY A 59 11.38 7.46 -15.03
C GLY A 59 10.95 7.58 -16.49
N HIS A 60 10.52 6.48 -17.13
CA HIS A 60 9.85 6.52 -18.41
C HIS A 60 8.33 6.57 -18.24
N LYS A 61 7.64 7.22 -19.18
CA LYS A 61 6.17 7.34 -19.20
C LYS A 61 5.46 5.98 -19.18
N GLU A 62 6.09 4.98 -19.79
CA GLU A 62 5.56 3.62 -19.85
C GLU A 62 5.54 2.92 -18.48
N CYS A 63 6.30 3.41 -17.49
CA CYS A 63 6.34 2.81 -16.15
C CYS A 63 4.99 2.92 -15.43
N SER A 64 4.41 4.12 -15.37
CA SER A 64 3.10 4.32 -14.75
C SER A 64 2.02 3.52 -15.47
N ARG A 65 2.01 3.55 -16.82
CA ARG A 65 1.09 2.74 -17.64
C ARG A 65 1.23 1.25 -17.35
N TYR A 66 2.45 0.75 -17.22
CA TYR A 66 2.73 -0.64 -16.89
C TYR A 66 2.18 -1.01 -15.51
N MET A 67 2.46 -0.20 -14.48
CA MET A 67 1.96 -0.42 -13.11
C MET A 67 0.43 -0.37 -13.04
N GLN A 68 -0.21 0.60 -13.69
CA GLN A 68 -1.67 0.68 -13.78
C GLN A 68 -2.27 -0.54 -14.51
N GLY A 69 -1.61 -1.01 -15.57
CA GLY A 69 -1.98 -2.24 -16.26
C GLY A 69 -1.92 -3.46 -15.35
N LEU A 70 -0.89 -3.59 -14.52
CA LEU A 70 -0.79 -4.66 -13.53
C LEU A 70 -1.88 -4.57 -12.47
N ILE A 71 -2.12 -3.37 -11.92
CA ILE A 71 -3.14 -3.10 -10.90
C ILE A 71 -4.54 -3.50 -11.40
N MET A 72 -4.89 -3.11 -12.63
CA MET A 72 -6.22 -3.36 -13.20
C MET A 72 -6.43 -4.82 -13.63
N ASN A 73 -5.40 -5.45 -14.20
CA ASN A 73 -5.52 -6.82 -14.73
C ASN A 73 -5.23 -7.89 -13.67
N GLY A 74 -4.66 -7.50 -12.52
CA GLY A 74 -4.39 -8.38 -11.40
C GLY A 74 -3.26 -9.40 -11.64
N GLY A 75 -2.40 -9.18 -12.64
CA GLY A 75 -1.30 -10.11 -12.92
C GLY A 75 -0.56 -9.78 -14.22
N GLU A 76 0.56 -10.48 -14.46
CA GLU A 76 1.42 -10.27 -15.64
C GLU A 76 0.80 -10.78 -16.96
N GLY A 77 -0.42 -11.34 -16.93
CA GLY A 77 -1.15 -11.76 -18.14
C GLY A 77 -0.59 -12.99 -18.85
N ILE A 78 0.46 -13.63 -18.31
CA ILE A 78 1.08 -14.85 -18.86
C ILE A 78 0.43 -16.07 -18.20
N GLY A 79 -0.79 -16.37 -18.61
CA GLY A 79 -1.55 -17.52 -18.12
C GLY A 79 -3.06 -17.27 -18.10
N ARG A 80 -3.86 -18.32 -18.34
CA ARG A 80 -5.33 -18.24 -18.30
C ARG A 80 -5.90 -18.02 -16.89
N ASP A 81 -5.05 -18.08 -15.87
CA ASP A 81 -5.42 -17.87 -14.48
C ASP A 81 -5.13 -16.43 -14.07
N ARG A 82 -6.19 -15.62 -14.03
CA ARG A 82 -6.19 -14.30 -13.39
C ARG A 82 -6.12 -14.49 -11.86
N ILE A 83 -4.95 -14.85 -11.36
CA ILE A 83 -4.68 -14.88 -9.92
C ILE A 83 -4.30 -13.46 -9.54
N GLY A 84 -5.25 -12.74 -8.92
CA GLY A 84 -5.03 -11.39 -8.43
C GLY A 84 -3.78 -11.26 -7.55
N PHE A 85 -3.23 -10.05 -7.47
CA PHE A 85 -2.15 -9.76 -6.54
C PHE A 85 -2.63 -9.87 -5.09
N LYS A 86 -1.72 -10.29 -4.20
CA LYS A 86 -1.94 -10.14 -2.76
C LYS A 86 -2.11 -8.65 -2.42
N PRO A 87 -2.90 -8.30 -1.39
CA PRO A 87 -3.15 -6.90 -1.02
C PRO A 87 -1.87 -6.08 -0.80
N GLU A 88 -0.83 -6.70 -0.25
CA GLU A 88 0.46 -6.06 0.03
C GLU A 88 1.19 -5.68 -1.26
N VAL A 89 1.18 -6.59 -2.25
CA VAL A 89 1.78 -6.35 -3.57
C VAL A 89 1.02 -5.24 -4.31
N LEU A 90 -0.31 -5.27 -4.24
CA LEU A 90 -1.14 -4.24 -4.83
C LEU A 90 -0.87 -2.86 -4.20
N SER A 91 -0.76 -2.81 -2.87
CA SER A 91 -0.42 -1.59 -2.13
C SER A 91 0.98 -1.06 -2.50
N ALA A 92 1.96 -1.94 -2.67
CA ALA A 92 3.29 -1.57 -3.16
C ALA A 92 3.25 -0.99 -4.57
N LEU A 93 2.51 -1.61 -5.50
CA LEU A 93 2.34 -1.10 -6.86
C LEU A 93 1.66 0.29 -6.88
N MET A 94 0.62 0.48 -6.07
CA MET A 94 -0.04 1.78 -5.93
C MET A 94 0.89 2.85 -5.34
N THR A 95 1.72 2.46 -4.37
CA THR A 95 2.72 3.35 -3.77
C THR A 95 3.75 3.78 -4.80
N LEU A 96 4.26 2.85 -5.61
CA LEU A 96 5.22 3.14 -6.68
C LEU A 96 4.60 4.01 -7.78
N ASP A 97 3.35 3.78 -8.18
CA ASP A 97 2.65 4.63 -9.16
C ASP A 97 2.52 6.07 -8.65
N LEU A 98 2.11 6.25 -7.39
CA LEU A 98 2.03 7.56 -6.77
C LEU A 98 3.41 8.26 -6.71
N LEU A 99 4.46 7.53 -6.33
CA LEU A 99 5.81 8.09 -6.24
C LEU A 99 6.37 8.45 -7.62
N HIS A 100 6.10 7.63 -8.63
CA HIS A 100 6.47 7.92 -10.00
C HIS A 100 5.77 9.20 -10.51
N ASP A 101 4.46 9.33 -10.28
CA ASP A 101 3.70 10.54 -10.59
C ASP A 101 4.25 11.79 -9.88
N GLN A 102 4.63 11.66 -8.60
CA GLN A 102 5.20 12.77 -7.83
C GLN A 102 6.56 13.21 -8.36
N GLN A 103 7.39 12.27 -8.82
CA GLN A 103 8.75 12.54 -9.28
C GLN A 103 8.80 13.05 -10.73
N PHE A 104 7.95 12.52 -11.61
CA PHE A 104 8.01 12.77 -13.06
C PHE A 104 6.79 13.51 -13.63
N GLY A 105 5.77 13.73 -12.81
CA GLY A 105 4.49 14.32 -13.20
C GLY A 105 3.50 13.28 -13.71
N ARG A 106 2.21 13.52 -13.46
CA ARG A 106 1.10 12.75 -14.01
C ARG A 106 0.85 13.20 -15.45
N LEU A 107 0.91 12.26 -16.41
CA LEU A 107 0.65 12.53 -17.82
C LEU A 107 -0.71 11.97 -18.26
#